data_AF-A0A800IC66-F1
#
_entry.id   AF-A0A800IC66-F1
#
_cell.length_a   1.000
_cell.length_b   1.000
_cell.length_c   1.000
_cell.angle_alpha   90.00
_cell.angle_beta   90.00
_cell.angle_gamma   90.00
#
_symmetry.space_group_name_H-M   'P 1'
#
loop_
_entity.id
_entity.type
_entity.pdbx_description
1 polymer ?
#
loop_
_entity_poly.entity_id
_entity_poly.type
_entity_poly.pdbx_seq_one_letter_code
_entity_poly.pdbx_strand_id
1 'polypeptide(L)'
;MVHHRRGLRRLLKDDELLVAVESDWATAGLSPQRQAMLAFALKLTVTPGQMTKTDAEMLTAVGFTDRDILDIVEVTAYFAYVNRLADGLGVEPNESWYES
;
A
#
# COMPACT_ATOMS: atom_id res chain seq x y z
N MET A 1 0.00 12.55 2.06
CA MET A 1 -0.21 11.30 2.83
C MET A 1 -1.34 11.34 3.87
N VAL A 2 -2.10 12.43 4.06
CA VAL A 2 -3.14 12.54 5.12
C VAL A 2 -4.44 11.76 4.79
N HIS A 3 -4.81 11.61 3.50
CA HIS A 3 -6.07 10.97 3.09
C HIS A 3 -6.10 9.45 3.23
N HIS A 4 -5.00 8.78 2.84
CA HIS A 4 -4.92 7.32 2.92
C HIS A 4 -4.84 6.82 4.35
N ARG A 5 -4.27 7.62 5.27
CA ARG A 5 -4.32 7.39 6.71
C ARG A 5 -5.75 7.29 7.24
N ARG A 6 -6.63 8.23 6.88
CA ARG A 6 -8.03 8.23 7.31
C ARG A 6 -8.83 7.06 6.68
N GLY A 7 -8.54 6.72 5.42
CA GLY A 7 -9.12 5.57 4.74
C GLY A 7 -8.69 4.23 5.36
N LEU A 8 -7.38 4.06 5.59
CA LEU A 8 -6.80 2.89 6.23
C LEU A 8 -7.31 2.73 7.67
N ARG A 9 -7.42 3.83 8.43
CA ARG A 9 -8.04 3.83 9.77
C ARG A 9 -9.47 3.30 9.74
N ARG A 10 -10.30 3.77 8.80
CA ARG A 10 -11.70 3.32 8.64
C ARG A 10 -11.81 1.82 8.31
N LEU A 11 -10.85 1.28 7.55
CA LEU A 11 -10.85 -0.10 7.11
C LEU A 11 -10.25 -1.06 8.13
N LEU A 12 -9.14 -0.68 8.79
CA LEU A 12 -8.52 -1.49 9.84
C LEU A 12 -9.42 -1.59 11.08
N LYS A 13 -10.13 -0.50 11.43
CA LYS A 13 -10.90 -0.37 12.69
C LYS A 13 -10.08 -0.75 13.92
N ASP A 14 -8.77 -0.53 13.83
CA ASP A 14 -7.77 -0.90 14.83
C ASP A 14 -6.72 0.21 14.81
N ASP A 15 -6.85 1.14 15.77
CA ASP A 15 -6.02 2.33 15.85
C ASP A 15 -4.58 1.98 16.29
N GLU A 16 -4.40 0.92 17.09
CA GLU A 16 -3.07 0.45 17.52
C GLU A 16 -2.33 -0.18 16.34
N LEU A 17 -3.01 -1.03 15.56
CA LEU A 17 -2.44 -1.62 14.35
C LEU A 17 -2.11 -0.54 13.30
N LEU A 18 -2.94 0.49 13.16
CA LEU A 18 -2.65 1.61 12.26
C LEU A 18 -1.35 2.31 12.66
N VAL A 19 -1.19 2.65 13.94
CA VAL A 19 0.02 3.32 14.45
C VAL A 19 1.25 2.42 14.26
N ALA A 20 1.11 1.12 14.54
CA ALA A 20 2.20 0.16 14.35
C ALA A 20 2.62 0.05 12.88
N VAL A 21 1.66 -0.03 11.95
CA VAL A 21 1.92 -0.08 10.51
C VAL A 21 2.54 1.22 9.98
N GLU A 22 2.11 2.37 10.48
CA GLU A 22 2.69 3.68 10.14
C GLU A 22 4.13 3.83 10.63
N SER A 23 4.45 3.25 11.78
CA SER A 23 5.81 3.29 12.35
C SER A 23 6.74 2.31 11.63
N ASP A 24 6.38 1.03 11.62
CA ASP A 24 7.11 -0.02 10.93
C ASP A 24 6.20 -1.23 10.70
N TRP A 25 5.69 -1.35 9.48
CA TRP A 25 4.80 -2.45 9.11
C TRP A 25 5.45 -3.83 9.26
N ALA A 26 6.79 -3.94 9.20
CA ALA A 26 7.47 -5.23 9.32
C ALA A 26 7.37 -5.81 10.75
N THR A 27 7.28 -4.94 11.76
CA THR A 27 7.17 -5.31 13.19
C THR A 27 5.76 -5.16 13.76
N ALA A 28 4.79 -4.73 12.95
CA ALA A 28 3.41 -4.41 13.37
C ALA A 28 2.49 -5.62 13.69
N GLY A 29 3.04 -6.82 13.92
CA GLY A 29 2.23 -8.01 14.25
C GLY A 29 1.28 -8.48 13.14
N LEU A 30 1.56 -8.11 11.89
CA LEU A 30 0.77 -8.52 10.73
C LEU A 30 0.87 -10.01 10.45
N SER A 31 -0.19 -10.60 9.88
CA SER A 31 -0.14 -11.99 9.40
C SER A 31 0.93 -12.14 8.29
N PRO A 32 1.51 -13.34 8.12
CA PRO A 32 2.48 -13.59 7.04
C PRO A 32 1.95 -13.18 5.66
N GLN A 33 0.66 -13.41 5.40
CA GLN A 33 0.00 -13.00 4.17
C GLN A 33 0.00 -11.48 3.97
N ARG A 34 -0.30 -10.69 5.02
CA ARG A 34 -0.29 -9.22 4.95
C ARG A 34 1.14 -8.67 4.83
N GLN A 35 2.12 -9.29 5.49
CA GLN A 35 3.52 -8.91 5.35
C GLN A 35 4.02 -9.13 3.92
N ALA A 36 3.70 -10.26 3.30
CA ALA A 36 4.05 -10.54 1.90
C ALA A 36 3.43 -9.52 0.93
N MET A 37 2.16 -9.16 1.13
CA MET A 37 1.49 -8.12 0.35
C MET A 37 2.20 -6.77 0.44
N LEU A 38 2.57 -6.34 1.65
CA LEU A 38 3.27 -5.06 1.84
C LEU A 38 4.70 -5.08 1.31
N ALA A 39 5.42 -6.20 1.46
CA ALA A 39 6.74 -6.39 0.87
C ALA A 39 6.70 -6.27 -0.66
N PHE A 40 5.70 -6.90 -1.30
CA PHE A 40 5.47 -6.80 -2.74
C PHE A 40 5.16 -5.36 -3.17
N ALA A 41 4.23 -4.68 -2.48
CA ALA A 41 3.86 -3.30 -2.77
C ALA A 41 5.05 -2.34 -2.63
N LEU A 42 5.89 -2.54 -1.61
CA LEU A 42 7.11 -1.78 -1.39
C LEU A 42 8.10 -1.96 -2.55
N LYS A 43 8.37 -3.21 -2.96
CA LYS A 43 9.27 -3.49 -4.08
C LYS A 43 8.74 -2.88 -5.38
N LEU A 44 7.46 -3.05 -5.67
CA LEU A 44 6.82 -2.48 -6.87
C LEU A 44 6.86 -0.94 -6.88
N THR A 45 6.85 -0.30 -5.71
CA THR A 45 6.95 1.16 -5.58
C THR A 45 8.39 1.67 -5.75
N VAL A 46 9.36 1.03 -5.08
CA VAL A 46 10.74 1.53 -4.95
C VAL A 46 11.63 1.04 -6.09
N THR A 47 11.49 -0.22 -6.52
CA THR A 47 12.30 -0.84 -7.57
C THR A 47 11.45 -1.56 -8.62
N PRO A 48 10.47 -0.88 -9.27
CA PRO A 48 9.58 -1.52 -10.25
C PRO A 48 10.32 -2.22 -11.40
N GLY A 49 11.48 -1.71 -11.82
CA GLY A 49 12.32 -2.32 -12.87
C GLY A 49 13.00 -3.63 -12.46
N GLN A 50 12.96 -4.00 -11.18
CA GLN A 50 13.51 -5.25 -10.65
C GLN A 50 12.43 -6.29 -10.33
N MET A 51 11.17 -6.01 -10.68
CA MET A 51 10.08 -6.96 -10.54
C MET A 51 10.26 -8.14 -11.48
N THR A 52 9.95 -9.33 -10.98
CA THR A 52 10.00 -10.59 -11.70
C THR A 52 8.73 -11.39 -11.46
N LYS A 53 8.50 -12.44 -12.25
CA LYS A 53 7.37 -13.36 -12.04
C LYS A 53 7.35 -13.98 -10.64
N THR A 54 8.54 -14.25 -10.08
CA THR A 54 8.69 -14.84 -8.75
C THR A 54 8.10 -13.96 -7.64
N ASP A 55 8.07 -12.64 -7.81
CA ASP A 55 7.48 -11.74 -6.81
C ASP A 55 5.96 -11.97 -6.67
N ALA A 56 5.28 -12.20 -7.79
CA ALA A 56 3.85 -12.55 -7.78
C ALA A 56 3.62 -13.98 -7.27
N GLU A 57 4.52 -14.93 -7.58
CA GLU A 57 4.46 -16.32 -7.10
C GLU A 57 4.63 -16.41 -5.56
N MET A 58 5.34 -15.47 -4.94
CA MET A 58 5.40 -15.39 -3.47
C MET A 58 4.04 -15.03 -2.86
N LEU A 59 3.21 -14.24 -3.56
CA LEU A 59 1.87 -13.90 -3.09
C LEU A 59 0.92 -15.10 -3.20
N THR A 60 0.99 -15.88 -4.27
CA THR A 60 0.19 -17.11 -4.38
C THR A 60 0.58 -18.14 -3.32
N ALA A 61 1.86 -18.25 -2.98
CA ALA A 61 2.35 -19.15 -1.93
C ALA A 61 1.77 -18.85 -0.53
N VAL A 62 1.36 -17.61 -0.26
CA VAL A 62 0.68 -17.21 0.98
C VAL A 62 -0.84 -17.13 0.85
N GLY A 63 -1.40 -17.69 -0.23
CA GLY A 63 -2.83 -17.90 -0.41
C GLY A 63 -3.60 -16.76 -1.10
N PHE A 64 -2.91 -15.81 -1.75
CA PHE A 64 -3.59 -14.88 -2.65
C PHE A 64 -3.96 -15.54 -3.97
N THR A 65 -5.15 -15.23 -4.47
CA THR A 65 -5.56 -15.62 -5.82
C THR A 65 -4.98 -14.67 -6.86
N ASP A 66 -4.99 -15.06 -8.14
CA ASP A 66 -4.59 -14.18 -9.24
C ASP A 66 -5.39 -12.87 -9.26
N ARG A 67 -6.67 -12.92 -8.85
CA ARG A 67 -7.51 -11.74 -8.73
C ARG A 67 -7.01 -10.81 -7.62
N ASP A 68 -6.68 -11.35 -6.45
CA ASP A 68 -6.15 -10.55 -5.35
C ASP A 68 -4.81 -9.92 -5.72
N ILE A 69 -3.95 -10.64 -6.45
CA ILE A 69 -2.66 -10.12 -6.92
C ILE A 69 -2.86 -8.96 -7.90
N LEU A 70 -3.83 -9.08 -8.82
CA LEU A 70 -4.20 -7.98 -9.71
C LEU A 70 -4.66 -6.76 -8.90
N ASP A 71 -5.54 -6.95 -7.92
CA ASP A 71 -6.04 -5.85 -7.07
C ASP A 71 -4.88 -5.17 -6.28
N ILE A 72 -3.94 -5.96 -5.75
CA ILE A 72 -2.72 -5.44 -5.07
C ILE A 72 -1.88 -4.57 -6.02
N VAL A 73 -1.66 -5.05 -7.26
CA VAL A 73 -0.87 -4.33 -8.27
C VAL A 73 -1.58 -3.04 -8.68
N GLU A 74 -2.89 -3.09 -8.97
CA GLU A 74 -3.68 -1.93 -9.40
C GLU A 74 -3.67 -0.82 -8.35
N VAL A 75 -3.93 -1.18 -7.08
CA VAL A 75 -3.94 -0.21 -5.97
C VAL A 75 -2.54 0.40 -5.76
N THR A 76 -1.50 -0.44 -5.76
CA THR A 76 -0.11 0.03 -5.61
C THR A 76 0.29 0.98 -6.74
N ALA A 77 0.01 0.60 -7.98
CA ALA A 77 0.35 1.39 -9.16
C ALA A 77 -0.43 2.71 -9.22
N TYR A 78 -1.73 2.69 -8.86
CA TYR A 78 -2.56 3.89 -8.81
C TYR A 78 -2.01 4.93 -7.84
N PHE A 79 -1.65 4.52 -6.60
CA PHE A 79 -1.05 5.45 -5.65
C PHE A 79 0.30 5.97 -6.11
N ALA A 80 1.13 5.11 -6.71
CA ALA A 80 2.40 5.55 -7.27
C ALA A 80 2.21 6.56 -8.41
N TYR A 81 1.16 6.45 -9.22
CA TYR A 81 0.80 7.43 -10.25
C TYR A 81 0.34 8.77 -9.64
N VAL A 82 -0.63 8.74 -8.73
CA VAL A 82 -1.18 9.95 -8.11
C VAL A 82 -0.12 10.71 -7.31
N ASN A 83 0.72 10.00 -6.55
CA ASN A 83 1.82 10.62 -5.81
C ASN A 83 2.80 11.32 -6.76
N ARG A 84 3.18 10.69 -7.87
CA ARG A 84 4.08 11.30 -8.87
C ARG A 84 3.47 12.56 -9.51
N LEU A 85 2.17 12.58 -9.75
CA LEU A 85 1.50 13.79 -10.24
C LEU A 85 1.53 14.91 -9.20
N ALA A 86 1.16 14.61 -7.95
CA ALA A 86 1.12 15.60 -6.89
C ALA A 86 2.52 16.16 -6.61
N ASP A 87 3.50 15.29 -6.41
CA ASP A 87 4.88 15.68 -6.11
C ASP A 87 5.53 16.39 -7.31
N GLY A 88 5.31 15.89 -8.53
CA GLY A 88 5.87 16.47 -9.74
C GLY A 88 5.31 17.86 -10.10
N LEU A 89 4.08 18.16 -9.67
CA LEU A 89 3.42 19.44 -9.90
C LEU A 89 3.43 20.36 -8.67
N GLY A 90 3.99 19.91 -7.53
CA GLY A 90 3.98 20.66 -6.27
C GLY A 90 2.58 20.87 -5.69
N VAL A 91 1.66 19.93 -5.90
CA VAL A 91 0.30 20.00 -5.35
C VAL A 91 0.35 19.73 -3.84
N GLU A 92 0.06 20.75 -3.04
CA GLU A 92 -0.16 20.58 -1.61
C GLU A 92 -1.57 20.07 -1.32
N PRO A 93 -1.74 19.07 -0.44
CA PRO A 93 -3.07 18.63 -0.03
C PRO A 93 -3.75 19.76 0.77
N ASN A 94 -4.68 20.49 0.13
CA ASN A 94 -5.48 21.51 0.86
C ASN A 94 -6.44 20.82 1.83
N GLU A 95 -6.68 21.35 3.03
CA GLU A 95 -7.58 20.69 4.00
C GLU A 95 -9.08 20.73 3.60
N SER A 96 -9.48 21.60 2.66
CA SER A 96 -10.89 21.93 2.38
C SER A 96 -11.61 20.99 1.41
N TRP A 97 -10.91 20.16 0.62
CA TRP A 97 -11.55 19.10 -0.18
C TRP A 97 -12.11 17.93 0.67
N TYR A 98 -11.94 17.97 2.00
CA TYR A 98 -12.11 16.79 2.88
C TYR A 98 -13.24 16.91 3.90
N GLU A 99 -14.06 17.97 3.81
CA GLU A 99 -15.26 18.20 4.61
C GLU A 99 -16.58 17.98 3.84
N SER A 100 -16.52 17.65 2.54
CA SER A 100 -17.71 17.38 1.69
C SER A 100 -18.15 15.92 1.71
#